data_AF-A0A9D1QYP1-F1
#
_entry.id   AF-A0A9D1QYP1-F1
#
_cell.length_a   1.000
_cell.length_b   1.000
_cell.length_c   1.000
_cell.angle_alpha   90.00
_cell.angle_beta   90.00
_cell.angle_gamma   90.00
#
_symmetry.space_group_name_H-M   'P 1'
#
loop_
_entity.id
_entity.type
_entity.pdbx_description
1 polymer ?
#
loop_
_entity_poly.entity_id
_entity_poly.type
_entity_poly.pdbx_seq_one_letter_code
_entity_poly.pdbx_strand_id
1 'polypeptide(L)'
;ELALSPHAQDARGNAIECVQCHIPSTNIVRMLSAKTWLGTKDLWVHATTGGSVTLNRREIQPEARRFMDDANCRACHEDLYHNAKNDGAISEYGRLAHDNYLDKNGSSRSGCAGCHRNIAHLPPEDRHYDANAAFASKLTFKEVR
;
A
#
# COMPACT_ATOMS: atom_id res chain seq x y z
N GLU A 1 7.04 0.31 -10.48
CA GLU A 1 7.09 -0.42 -9.20
C GLU A 1 5.85 -1.27 -8.99
N LEU A 2 4.64 -0.68 -8.99
CA LEU A 2 3.37 -1.42 -8.80
C LEU A 2 3.25 -2.70 -9.64
N ALA A 3 3.47 -2.61 -10.95
CA ALA A 3 3.41 -3.76 -11.87
C ALA A 3 4.40 -4.90 -11.56
N LEU A 4 5.43 -4.64 -10.75
CA LEU A 4 6.43 -5.63 -10.31
C LEU A 4 6.22 -6.09 -8.86
N SER A 5 5.28 -5.44 -8.16
CA SER A 5 4.96 -5.71 -6.77
C SER A 5 4.00 -6.88 -6.61
N PRO A 6 3.84 -7.42 -5.39
CA PRO A 6 2.77 -8.37 -5.07
C PRO A 6 1.35 -7.83 -5.32
N HIS A 7 1.18 -6.51 -5.46
CA HIS A 7 -0.11 -5.85 -5.73
C HIS A 7 -0.23 -5.41 -7.21
N ALA A 8 0.44 -6.09 -8.13
CA ALA A 8 0.26 -5.83 -9.56
C ALA A 8 -1.13 -6.30 -10.04
N GLN A 9 -1.62 -7.42 -9.49
CA GLN A 9 -2.87 -8.06 -9.87
C GLN A 9 -3.61 -8.60 -8.64
N ASP A 10 -4.93 -8.68 -8.74
CA ASP A 10 -5.77 -9.34 -7.74
C ASP A 10 -5.72 -10.88 -7.86
N ALA A 11 -6.41 -11.58 -6.95
CA ALA A 11 -6.48 -13.04 -6.96
C ALA A 11 -7.14 -13.63 -8.22
N ARG A 12 -7.85 -12.81 -9.02
CA ARG A 12 -8.49 -13.20 -10.28
C ARG A 12 -7.63 -12.82 -11.50
N GLY A 13 -6.48 -12.18 -11.31
CA GLY A 13 -5.58 -11.73 -12.36
C GLY A 13 -5.90 -10.35 -12.95
N ASN A 14 -6.86 -9.61 -12.39
CA ASN A 14 -7.14 -8.24 -12.85
C ASN A 14 -6.05 -7.29 -12.35
N ALA A 15 -5.65 -6.32 -13.18
CA ALA A 15 -4.70 -5.30 -12.78
C ALA A 15 -5.25 -4.44 -11.63
N ILE A 16 -4.43 -4.22 -10.61
CA ILE A 16 -4.75 -3.29 -9.53
C ILE A 16 -4.28 -1.88 -9.92
N GLU A 17 -5.16 -0.90 -9.76
CA GLU A 17 -4.91 0.50 -10.04
C GLU A 17 -4.53 1.30 -8.80
N CYS A 18 -3.84 2.42 -9.01
CA CYS A 18 -3.40 3.34 -7.95
C CYS A 18 -4.57 3.79 -7.06
N VAL A 19 -5.75 4.03 -7.66
CA VAL A 19 -6.93 4.56 -6.96
C VAL A 19 -7.51 3.57 -5.97
N GLN A 20 -7.33 2.27 -6.18
CA GLN A 20 -7.86 1.24 -5.28
C GLN A 20 -7.17 1.25 -3.92
N CYS A 21 -5.94 1.76 -3.86
CA CYS A 21 -5.19 1.91 -2.61
C CYS A 21 -5.22 3.35 -2.07
N HIS A 22 -5.05 4.35 -2.95
CA HIS A 22 -4.83 5.74 -2.55
C HIS A 22 -6.08 6.60 -2.43
N ILE A 23 -7.23 6.14 -2.94
CA ILE A 23 -8.49 6.88 -2.86
C ILE A 23 -9.48 6.04 -2.02
N PRO A 24 -10.11 6.60 -0.97
CA PRO A 24 -11.08 5.86 -0.17
C PRO A 24 -12.25 5.41 -1.05
N SER A 25 -12.53 4.11 -1.05
CA SER A 25 -13.55 3.48 -1.90
C SER A 25 -14.90 3.24 -1.20
N THR A 26 -14.95 3.46 0.11
CA THR A 26 -16.12 3.14 0.97
C THR A 26 -17.47 3.73 0.51
N ASN A 27 -17.48 4.95 -0.06
CA ASN A 27 -18.67 5.50 -0.71
C ASN A 27 -18.31 6.56 -1.77
N ILE A 28 -19.23 6.78 -2.71
CA ILE A 28 -19.03 7.68 -3.86
C ILE A 28 -18.77 9.14 -3.46
N VAL A 29 -19.44 9.65 -2.43
CA VAL A 29 -19.28 11.03 -1.97
C VAL A 29 -17.88 11.25 -1.38
N ARG A 30 -17.43 10.32 -0.54
CA ARG A 30 -16.09 10.34 0.08
C ARG A 30 -15.00 10.16 -0.96
N MET A 31 -15.19 9.24 -1.91
CA MET A 31 -14.28 9.01 -3.03
C MET A 31 -14.10 10.29 -3.85
N LEU A 32 -15.21 10.89 -4.31
CA LEU A 32 -15.18 12.11 -5.13
C LEU A 32 -14.58 13.29 -4.36
N SER A 33 -14.96 13.46 -3.09
CA SER A 33 -14.41 14.53 -2.24
C SER A 33 -12.90 14.39 -2.06
N ALA A 34 -12.41 13.18 -1.77
CA ALA A 34 -10.98 12.90 -1.63
C ALA A 34 -10.24 13.12 -2.94
N LYS A 35 -10.79 12.65 -4.07
CA LYS A 35 -10.19 12.80 -5.39
C LYS A 35 -10.08 14.26 -5.80
N THR A 36 -11.13 15.06 -5.57
CA THR A 36 -11.10 16.50 -5.85
C THR A 36 -10.08 17.21 -4.97
N TRP A 37 -10.11 16.97 -3.65
CA TRP A 37 -9.16 17.60 -2.73
C TRP A 37 -7.70 17.30 -3.06
N LEU A 38 -7.37 16.01 -3.26
CA LEU A 38 -6.01 15.59 -3.61
C LEU A 38 -5.58 16.16 -4.96
N GLY A 39 -6.45 16.11 -5.98
CA GLY A 39 -6.16 16.69 -7.28
C GLY A 39 -5.92 18.20 -7.23
N THR A 40 -6.72 18.95 -6.47
CA THR A 40 -6.50 20.40 -6.27
C THR A 40 -5.18 20.68 -5.56
N LYS A 41 -4.84 19.90 -4.52
CA LYS A 41 -3.57 20.03 -3.81
C LYS A 41 -2.39 19.77 -4.74
N ASP A 42 -2.46 18.73 -5.56
CA ASP A 42 -1.40 18.37 -6.50
C ASP A 42 -1.17 19.48 -7.55
N LEU A 43 -2.25 20.03 -8.11
CA LEU A 43 -2.18 21.17 -9.03
C LEU A 43 -1.56 22.40 -8.37
N TRP A 44 -1.95 22.71 -7.13
CA TRP A 44 -1.42 23.86 -6.39
C TRP A 44 0.07 23.71 -6.11
N VAL A 45 0.51 22.54 -5.62
CA VAL A 45 1.94 22.26 -5.42
C VAL A 45 2.68 22.38 -6.74
N HIS A 46 2.20 21.74 -7.81
CA HIS A 46 2.84 21.78 -9.11
C HIS A 46 3.02 23.22 -9.63
N ALA A 47 1.97 24.05 -9.52
CA ALA A 47 2.00 25.44 -9.95
C ALA A 47 2.96 26.31 -9.11
N THR A 48 3.04 26.07 -7.80
CA THR A 48 3.83 26.90 -6.87
C THR A 48 5.30 26.50 -6.81
N THR A 49 5.63 25.23 -7.06
CA THR A 49 7.01 24.72 -7.05
C THR A 49 7.60 24.57 -8.46
N GLY A 50 6.90 25.02 -9.51
CA GLY A 50 7.38 24.93 -10.90
C GLY A 50 7.62 23.49 -11.37
N GLY A 51 6.89 22.52 -10.82
CA GLY A 51 7.04 21.09 -11.14
C GLY A 51 8.28 20.39 -10.59
N SER A 52 9.22 21.10 -9.93
CA SER A 52 10.46 20.50 -9.40
C SER A 52 10.31 20.02 -7.95
N VAL A 53 9.30 19.20 -7.65
CA VAL A 53 9.18 18.58 -6.32
C VAL A 53 10.05 17.33 -6.26
N THR A 54 11.16 17.39 -5.53
CA THR A 54 11.90 16.19 -5.14
C THR A 54 11.20 15.56 -3.95
N LEU A 55 10.47 14.46 -4.17
CA LEU A 55 9.82 13.72 -3.10
C LEU A 55 10.86 12.87 -2.36
N ASN A 56 11.21 13.27 -1.14
CA ASN A 56 12.00 12.42 -0.24
C ASN A 56 11.13 11.26 0.25
N ARG A 57 11.24 10.12 -0.45
CA ARG A 57 10.43 8.91 -0.18
C ARG A 57 10.56 8.43 1.26
N ARG A 58 11.76 8.49 1.84
CA ARG A 58 12.02 8.11 3.22
C ARG A 58 11.23 8.94 4.22
N GLU A 59 11.16 10.26 4.00
CA GLU A 59 10.47 11.19 4.88
C GLU A 59 8.95 11.08 4.77
N ILE A 60 8.42 10.86 3.56
CA ILE A 60 6.97 10.76 3.34
C ILE A 60 6.41 9.38 3.67
N GLN A 61 7.23 8.33 3.70
CA GLN A 61 6.79 6.95 3.87
C GLN A 61 5.93 6.72 5.13
N PRO A 62 6.27 7.25 6.32
CA PRO A 62 5.44 7.07 7.51
C PRO A 62 4.06 7.72 7.38
N GLU A 63 3.99 8.90 6.77
CA GLU A 63 2.72 9.61 6.56
C GLU A 63 1.88 8.94 5.49
N ALA A 64 2.51 8.48 4.39
CA ALA A 64 1.84 7.73 3.34
C ALA A 64 1.16 6.46 3.89
N ARG A 65 1.82 5.75 4.83
CA ARG A 65 1.24 4.58 5.50
C ARG A 65 0.02 4.91 6.36
N ARG A 66 -0.02 6.10 6.96
CA ARG A 66 -1.17 6.57 7.77
C ARG A 66 -2.32 7.06 6.91
N PHE A 67 -2.01 7.60 5.74
CA PHE A 67 -3.00 8.15 4.82
C PHE A 67 -3.78 7.06 4.05
N MET A 68 -3.24 5.85 3.96
CA MET A 68 -3.94 4.70 3.37
C MET A 68 -5.06 4.22 4.29
N ASP A 69 -6.29 4.21 3.77
CA ASP A 69 -7.46 3.71 4.50
C ASP A 69 -7.45 2.18 4.47
N ASP A 70 -7.48 1.54 5.65
CA ASP A 70 -7.51 0.08 5.75
C ASP A 70 -8.76 -0.52 5.07
N ALA A 71 -9.84 0.23 4.94
CA ALA A 71 -11.02 -0.20 4.17
C ALA A 71 -10.66 -0.55 2.71
N ASN A 72 -9.66 0.12 2.12
CA ASN A 72 -9.18 -0.19 0.79
C ASN A 72 -8.42 -1.52 0.74
N CYS A 73 -7.62 -1.84 1.76
CA CYS A 73 -6.99 -3.15 1.89
C CYS A 73 -8.05 -4.24 2.05
N ARG A 74 -9.06 -3.97 2.88
CA ARG A 74 -10.16 -4.90 3.20
C ARG A 74 -11.14 -5.12 2.05
N ALA A 75 -11.15 -4.26 1.04
CA ALA A 75 -11.94 -4.45 -0.18
C ALA A 75 -11.46 -5.63 -1.04
N CYS A 76 -10.18 -6.01 -0.93
CA CYS A 76 -9.63 -7.20 -1.59
C CYS A 76 -9.27 -8.30 -0.57
N HIS A 77 -8.80 -7.92 0.62
CA HIS A 77 -8.55 -8.83 1.73
C HIS A 77 -9.77 -8.88 2.66
N GLU A 78 -10.87 -9.47 2.20
CA GLU A 78 -12.11 -9.55 2.99
C GLU A 78 -11.98 -10.53 4.16
N ASP A 79 -11.33 -11.67 3.92
CA ASP A 79 -10.96 -12.63 4.96
C ASP A 79 -9.49 -12.44 5.38
N LEU A 80 -9.27 -11.93 6.59
CA LEU A 80 -7.91 -11.75 7.12
C LEU A 80 -7.23 -13.08 7.45
N TYR A 81 -7.91 -14.20 7.44
CA TYR A 81 -7.32 -15.49 7.80
C TYR A 81 -6.92 -16.33 6.59
N HIS A 82 -7.24 -15.86 5.38
CA HIS A 82 -6.77 -16.44 4.13
C HIS A 82 -5.58 -15.69 3.55
N ASN A 83 -4.71 -16.43 2.85
CA ASN A 83 -3.58 -15.84 2.15
C ASN A 83 -4.04 -15.01 0.94
N ALA A 84 -3.14 -14.20 0.37
CA ALA A 84 -3.47 -13.29 -0.72
C ALA A 84 -3.95 -13.98 -2.02
N LYS A 85 -3.60 -15.26 -2.22
CA LYS A 85 -4.10 -16.07 -3.36
C LYS A 85 -5.47 -16.67 -3.10
N ASN A 86 -5.96 -16.54 -1.87
CA ASN A 86 -7.21 -17.11 -1.39
C ASN A 86 -7.31 -18.63 -1.57
N ASP A 87 -6.17 -19.34 -1.50
CA ASP A 87 -6.07 -20.79 -1.69
C ASP A 87 -5.75 -21.55 -0.38
N GLY A 88 -5.63 -20.84 0.74
CA GLY A 88 -5.41 -21.44 2.06
C GLY A 88 -5.24 -20.42 3.17
N ALA A 89 -5.06 -20.93 4.39
CA ALA A 89 -4.87 -20.11 5.58
C ALA A 89 -3.52 -19.36 5.60
N ILE A 90 -3.48 -18.24 6.32
CA ILE A 90 -2.22 -17.57 6.66
C ILE A 90 -1.45 -18.34 7.74
N SER A 91 -0.18 -17.98 7.93
CA SER A 91 0.65 -18.54 9.00
C SER A 91 0.09 -18.22 10.38
N GLU A 92 0.49 -19.02 11.39
CA GLU A 92 0.09 -18.78 12.79
C GLU A 92 0.47 -17.37 13.27
N TYR A 93 1.68 -16.90 12.94
CA TYR A 93 2.12 -15.54 13.25
C TYR A 93 1.24 -14.47 12.58
N GLY A 94 0.86 -14.68 11.31
CA GLY A 94 -0.06 -13.79 10.62
C GLY A 94 -1.42 -13.74 11.29
N ARG A 95 -1.96 -14.90 11.68
CA ARG A 95 -3.24 -14.99 12.40
C ARG A 95 -3.20 -14.19 13.70
N LEU A 96 -2.15 -14.37 14.50
CA LEU A 96 -1.98 -13.63 15.76
C LEU A 96 -1.85 -12.12 15.55
N ALA A 97 -1.16 -11.69 14.48
CA ALA A 97 -1.04 -10.28 14.13
C ALA A 97 -2.38 -9.67 13.69
N HIS A 98 -3.18 -10.41 12.91
CA HIS A 98 -4.52 -9.98 12.52
C HIS A 98 -5.49 -9.99 13.69
N ASP A 99 -5.38 -10.93 14.62
CA ASP A 99 -6.13 -10.91 15.87
C ASP A 99 -5.81 -9.64 16.69
N ASN A 100 -4.56 -9.16 16.66
CA ASN A 100 -4.16 -7.91 17.32
C ASN A 100 -4.69 -6.65 16.61
N TYR A 101 -4.74 -6.68 15.28
CA TYR A 101 -5.39 -5.64 14.48
C TYR A 101 -6.91 -5.59 14.72
N LEU A 102 -7.54 -6.74 14.98
CA LEU A 102 -8.97 -6.88 15.28
C LEU A 102 -9.30 -6.74 16.78
N ASP A 103 -8.36 -6.27 17.61
CA ASP A 103 -8.54 -6.10 19.06
C ASP A 103 -8.87 -7.38 19.84
N LYS A 104 -8.57 -8.57 19.31
CA LYS A 104 -8.91 -9.87 19.93
C LYS A 104 -7.89 -10.35 20.95
N ASN A 105 -6.61 -10.01 20.78
CA ASN A 105 -5.51 -10.46 21.65
C ASN A 105 -4.60 -9.29 22.09
N GLY A 106 -5.13 -8.07 22.06
CA GLY A 106 -4.44 -6.79 22.28
C GLY A 106 -4.82 -5.79 21.18
N SER A 107 -4.48 -4.52 21.37
CA SER A 107 -4.83 -3.45 20.43
C SER A 107 -3.60 -2.91 19.69
N SER A 108 -3.57 -3.12 18.37
CA SER A 108 -2.58 -2.49 17.49
C SER A 108 -2.85 -0.99 17.35
N ARG A 109 -1.78 -0.18 17.30
CA ARG A 109 -1.86 1.23 16.84
C ARG A 109 -1.51 1.40 15.36
N SER A 110 -1.25 0.30 14.65
CA SER A 110 -0.85 0.28 13.25
C SER A 110 -1.97 -0.34 12.39
N GLY A 111 -2.33 0.36 11.33
CA GLY A 111 -3.18 -0.18 10.27
C GLY A 111 -2.42 -1.13 9.33
N CYS A 112 -3.08 -1.58 8.27
CA CYS A 112 -2.58 -2.57 7.32
C CYS A 112 -1.20 -2.17 6.77
N ALA A 113 -1.06 -0.95 6.25
CA ALA A 113 0.19 -0.45 5.67
C ALA A 113 1.30 -0.17 6.72
N GLY A 114 0.94 -0.09 8.00
CA GLY A 114 1.89 0.05 9.11
C GLY A 114 2.70 -1.24 9.35
N CYS A 115 2.03 -2.40 9.22
CA CYS A 115 2.63 -3.73 9.32
C CYS A 115 3.10 -4.25 7.96
N HIS A 116 2.25 -4.18 6.95
CA HIS A 116 2.54 -4.58 5.56
C HIS A 116 3.23 -3.43 4.81
N ARG A 117 4.52 -3.26 5.12
CA ARG A 117 5.36 -2.25 4.48
C ARG A 117 5.80 -2.70 3.10
N ASN A 118 6.13 -1.72 2.26
CA ASN A 118 6.77 -1.92 0.95
C ASN A 118 5.99 -2.85 0.00
N ILE A 119 4.66 -2.83 0.14
CA ILE A 119 3.72 -3.69 -0.58
C ILE A 119 3.58 -3.38 -2.08
N ALA A 120 3.83 -2.13 -2.48
CA ALA A 120 3.67 -1.64 -3.85
C ALA A 120 4.82 -0.71 -4.29
N HIS A 121 5.40 0.02 -3.33
CA HIS A 121 6.53 0.91 -3.53
C HIS A 121 7.67 0.47 -2.61
N LEU A 122 8.81 0.11 -3.20
CA LEU A 122 9.99 -0.31 -2.45
C LEU A 122 11.11 0.72 -2.68
N PRO A 123 11.32 1.62 -1.72
CA PRO A 123 12.32 2.66 -1.88
C PRO A 123 13.74 2.05 -1.82
N PRO A 124 14.72 2.63 -2.54
CA PRO A 124 16.09 2.12 -2.60
C PRO A 124 16.70 1.81 -1.22
N GLU A 125 16.46 2.69 -0.25
CA GLU A 125 16.94 2.58 1.12
C GLU A 125 16.43 1.34 1.86
N ASP A 126 15.28 0.76 1.49
CA ASP A 126 14.71 -0.43 2.14
C ASP A 126 15.03 -1.73 1.38
N ARG A 127 15.73 -1.66 0.24
CA ARG A 127 16.02 -2.84 -0.60
C ARG A 127 17.00 -3.83 0.05
N HIS A 128 17.76 -3.38 1.05
CA HIS A 128 18.75 -4.18 1.77
C HIS A 128 18.14 -5.16 2.78
N TYR A 129 16.86 -5.00 3.14
CA TYR A 129 16.19 -5.93 4.04
C TYR A 129 15.90 -7.26 3.32
N ASP A 130 16.25 -8.39 3.93
CA ASP A 130 16.05 -9.73 3.36
C ASP A 130 14.57 -9.99 2.96
N ALA A 131 13.63 -9.50 3.76
CA ALA A 131 12.19 -9.59 3.48
C ALA A 131 11.79 -8.92 2.14
N ASN A 132 12.58 -7.97 1.65
CA ASN A 132 12.34 -7.26 0.41
C ASN A 132 13.14 -7.84 -0.77
N ALA A 133 14.04 -8.81 -0.56
CA ALA A 133 14.98 -9.28 -1.59
C ALA A 133 14.29 -9.73 -2.89
N ALA A 134 13.18 -10.46 -2.77
CA ALA A 134 12.40 -10.94 -3.92
C ALA A 134 11.70 -9.81 -4.71
N PHE A 135 11.34 -8.70 -4.06
CA PHE A 135 10.78 -7.54 -4.74
C PHE A 135 11.89 -6.64 -5.29
N ALA A 136 12.96 -6.43 -4.51
CA ALA A 136 14.14 -5.66 -4.90
C ALA A 136 14.78 -6.21 -6.18
N SER A 137 14.92 -7.54 -6.31
CA SER A 137 15.50 -8.18 -7.49
C SER A 137 14.71 -7.93 -8.79
N LYS A 138 13.40 -7.73 -8.69
CA LYS A 138 12.55 -7.37 -9.84
C LYS A 138 12.73 -5.91 -10.26
N LEU A 139 13.09 -5.03 -9.33
CA LEU A 139 13.28 -3.59 -9.59
C LEU A 139 14.65 -3.29 -10.20
N THR A 140 15.71 -3.96 -9.74
CA THR A 140 17.07 -3.78 -10.28
C THR A 140 17.17 -4.16 -11.75
N PHE A 141 16.35 -5.11 -12.22
CA PHE A 141 16.29 -5.52 -13.64
C PHE A 141 15.78 -4.40 -14.58
N LYS A 142 15.12 -3.37 -14.05
CA LYS A 142 14.50 -2.28 -14.83
C LYS A 142 15.24 -0.94 -14.72
N GLU A 143 16.12 -0.76 -13.73
CA GLU A 143 16.98 0.42 -13.60
C GLU A 143 18.23 0.35 -14.50
N VAL A 144 18.59 -0.85 -14.98
CA VAL A 144 19.74 -1.09 -15.86
C VAL A 144 19.36 -1.09 -17.36
N ARG A 145 18.09 -0.91 -17.70
CA ARG A 145 17.59 -0.93 -19.08
C ARG A 145 16.95 0.38 -19.50
#